data_AF-A0AAV1VG42-F1
#
_entry.id   AF-A0AAV1VG42-F1
#
_cell.length_a   1.000
_cell.length_b   1.000
_cell.length_c   1.000
_cell.angle_alpha   90.00
_cell.angle_beta   90.00
_cell.angle_gamma   90.00
#
_symmetry.space_group_name_H-M   'P 1'
#
loop_
_entity.id
_entity.type
_entity.pdbx_description
1 polymer ?
#
loop_
_entity_poly.entity_id
_entity_poly.type
_entity_poly.pdbx_seq_one_letter_code
_entity_poly.pdbx_strand_id
1 'polypeptide(L)'
;MQMVLEERDLWEVVSGEIKAEQCETQLDQATYKRKSRKAMAVICLAMEDSQLPLVRSASGACDAWSRLEDHFEKKSLANKLFLRRRFFTTMMEEGDVEKTAAVKKTPRQAASSVEASGRPSFAIPVGTGMYQ
;
A
#
# COMPACT_ATOMS: atom_id res chain seq x y z
N MET A 1 6.90 -3.64 19.92
CA MET A 1 8.34 -3.64 20.25
C MET A 1 8.85 -2.25 20.61
N GLN A 2 8.43 -1.18 19.94
CA GLN A 2 8.80 0.21 20.26
C GLN A 2 8.66 0.56 21.76
N MET A 3 7.50 0.28 22.36
CA MET A 3 7.26 0.50 23.81
C MET A 3 8.33 -0.12 24.73
N VAL A 4 8.86 -1.30 24.38
CA VAL A 4 9.88 -2.01 25.19
C VAL A 4 11.24 -1.32 25.06
N LEU A 5 11.54 -0.74 23.89
CA LEU A 5 12.78 0.00 23.68
C LEU A 5 12.73 1.38 24.33
N GLU A 6 11.56 2.01 24.35
CA GLU A 6 11.31 3.28 25.05
C GLU A 6 11.42 3.10 26.57
N GLU A 7 10.80 2.08 27.16
CA GLU A 7 10.90 1.76 28.60
C GLU A 7 12.35 1.53 29.08
N ARG A 8 13.26 1.20 28.14
CA ARG A 8 14.66 0.85 28.45
C ARG A 8 15.66 1.94 28.07
N ASP A 9 15.18 3.11 27.64
CA ASP A 9 15.97 4.25 27.16
C ASP A 9 16.91 3.89 25.99
N LEU A 10 16.42 2.99 25.12
CA LEU A 10 17.14 2.46 23.95
C LEU A 10 16.62 3.02 22.64
N TRP A 11 15.42 3.60 22.64
CA TRP A 11 14.74 4.06 21.43
C TRP A 11 15.58 5.06 20.63
N GLU A 12 16.19 6.03 21.30
CA GLU A 12 17.02 7.10 20.70
C GLU A 12 18.16 6.58 19.80
N VAL A 13 18.69 5.39 20.12
CA VAL A 13 19.77 4.73 19.37
C VAL A 13 19.23 3.92 18.18
N VAL A 14 17.98 3.49 18.28
CA VAL A 14 17.31 2.66 17.26
C VAL A 14 16.61 3.54 16.22
N SER A 15 15.98 4.63 16.65
CA SER A 15 15.35 5.65 15.81
C SER A 15 16.35 6.39 14.91
N GLY A 16 17.64 6.36 15.27
CA GLY A 16 18.69 7.10 14.57
C GLY A 16 18.76 8.58 14.96
N GLU A 17 18.03 8.98 16.01
CA GLU A 17 18.08 10.34 16.58
C GLU A 17 19.47 10.65 17.17
N ILE A 18 20.08 9.66 17.83
CA ILE A 18 21.46 9.73 18.30
C ILE A 18 22.33 8.89 17.37
N LYS A 19 23.25 9.53 16.66
CA LYS A 19 24.27 8.87 15.85
C LYS A 19 25.59 8.80 16.59
N ALA A 20 26.40 7.78 16.27
CA ALA A 20 27.76 7.65 16.80
C ALA A 20 28.62 8.91 16.56
N GLU A 21 28.30 9.66 15.50
CA GLU A 21 28.95 10.91 15.07
C GLU A 21 28.73 12.09 16.02
N GLN A 22 27.62 12.07 16.77
CA GLN A 22 27.25 13.13 17.71
C GLN A 22 27.86 12.94 19.11
N CYS A 23 28.56 11.82 19.33
CA CYS A 23 29.25 11.55 20.58
C CYS A 23 30.64 12.19 20.55
N GLU A 24 30.76 13.39 21.12
CA GLU A 24 32.01 14.16 21.18
C GLU A 24 33.02 13.56 22.17
N THR A 25 32.53 12.93 23.26
CA THR A 25 33.38 12.35 24.31
C THR A 25 33.55 10.84 24.13
N GLN A 26 34.72 10.29 24.48
CA GLN A 26 34.93 8.83 24.52
C GLN A 26 33.94 8.10 25.43
N LEU A 27 33.53 8.73 26.54
CA LEU A 27 32.55 8.18 27.47
C LEU A 27 31.17 8.04 26.80
N ASP A 28 30.78 9.01 25.99
CA ASP A 28 29.51 9.01 25.25
C ASP A 28 29.51 7.97 24.12
N GLN A 29 30.65 7.79 23.43
CA GLN A 29 30.78 6.69 22.47
C GLN A 29 30.66 5.31 23.13
N ALA A 30 31.22 5.15 24.33
CA ALA A 30 31.14 3.89 25.07
C ALA A 30 29.71 3.60 25.55
N THR A 31 29.00 4.61 26.05
CA THR A 31 27.59 4.48 26.45
C THR A 31 26.70 4.22 25.24
N TYR A 32 26.91 4.92 24.12
CA TYR A 32 26.22 4.68 22.85
C TYR A 32 26.41 3.25 22.35
N LYS A 33 27.65 2.76 22.29
CA LYS A 33 27.94 1.36 21.88
C LYS A 33 27.27 0.36 22.81
N ARG A 34 27.23 0.64 24.13
CA ARG A 34 26.54 -0.22 25.10
C ARG A 34 25.03 -0.23 24.87
N LYS A 35 24.40 0.94 24.69
CA LYS A 35 22.97 1.08 24.37
C LYS A 35 22.65 0.38 23.05
N SER A 36 23.43 0.60 22.00
CA SER A 36 23.26 -0.03 20.68
C SER A 36 23.28 -1.56 20.76
N ARG A 37 24.27 -2.14 21.45
CA ARG A 37 24.33 -3.60 21.66
C ARG A 37 23.15 -4.12 22.47
N LYS A 38 22.74 -3.39 23.51
CA LYS A 38 21.59 -3.77 24.35
C LYS A 38 20.30 -3.74 23.52
N ALA A 39 20.10 -2.72 22.69
CA ALA A 39 18.95 -2.60 21.80
C ALA A 39 18.92 -3.76 20.79
N MET A 40 20.06 -4.08 20.17
CA MET A 40 20.18 -5.22 19.26
C MET A 40 19.79 -6.54 19.95
N ALA A 41 20.25 -6.77 21.17
CA ALA A 41 19.89 -7.96 21.94
C ALA A 41 18.39 -8.03 22.24
N VAL A 42 17.78 -6.91 22.66
CA VAL A 42 16.33 -6.84 22.92
C VAL A 42 15.53 -7.12 21.65
N ILE A 43 15.94 -6.55 20.51
CA ILE A 43 15.30 -6.81 19.21
C ILE A 43 15.38 -8.30 18.87
N CYS A 44 16.56 -8.91 18.94
CA CYS A 44 16.72 -10.34 18.65
C CYS A 44 15.91 -11.23 19.61
N LEU A 45 15.87 -10.91 20.91
CA LEU A 45 15.15 -11.69 21.92
C LEU A 45 13.62 -11.55 21.82
N ALA A 46 13.13 -10.43 21.30
CA ALA A 46 11.70 -10.19 21.11
C ALA A 46 11.15 -10.85 19.84
N MET A 47 12.02 -11.36 18.97
CA MET A 47 11.66 -11.94 17.68
C MET A 47 11.59 -13.46 17.75
N GLU A 48 10.72 -14.04 16.92
CA GLU A 48 10.71 -15.47 16.67
C GLU A 48 11.91 -15.87 15.81
N ASP A 49 12.44 -17.09 16.01
CA ASP A 49 13.60 -17.64 15.30
C ASP A 49 13.48 -17.55 13.77
N SER A 50 12.26 -17.67 13.24
CA SER A 50 11.94 -17.55 11.82
C SER A 50 12.30 -16.18 11.22
N GLN A 51 12.28 -15.14 12.04
CA GLN A 51 12.52 -13.75 11.64
C GLN A 51 13.97 -13.31 11.88
N LEU A 52 14.76 -14.05 12.67
CA LEU A 52 16.17 -13.73 12.98
C LEU A 52 17.06 -13.52 11.74
N PRO A 53 16.89 -14.25 10.61
CA PRO A 53 17.68 -13.99 9.40
C PRO A 53 17.57 -12.55 8.88
N LEU A 54 16.47 -11.86 9.14
CA LEU A 54 16.25 -10.46 8.72
C LEU A 54 17.17 -9.49 9.47
N VAL A 55 17.44 -9.77 10.75
CA VAL A 55 18.23 -8.91 11.65
C VAL A 55 19.69 -9.35 11.71
N ARG A 56 20.00 -10.62 11.45
CA ARG A 56 21.37 -11.17 11.54
C ARG A 56 22.38 -10.45 10.64
N SER A 57 21.93 -9.92 9.50
CA SER A 57 22.77 -9.22 8.53
C SER A 57 22.84 -7.70 8.75
N ALA A 58 22.24 -7.19 9.83
CA ALA A 58 22.26 -5.79 10.15
C ALA A 58 23.57 -5.38 10.85
N SER A 59 24.09 -4.19 10.52
CA SER A 59 25.35 -3.68 11.09
C SER A 59 25.19 -3.11 12.51
N GLY A 60 23.96 -2.84 12.94
CA GLY A 60 23.64 -2.30 14.26
C GLY A 60 22.14 -2.23 14.52
N ALA A 61 21.75 -1.77 15.70
CA ALA A 61 20.36 -1.76 16.13
C ALA A 61 19.45 -0.87 15.27
N CYS A 62 19.96 0.27 14.77
CA CYS A 62 19.23 1.15 13.86
C CYS A 62 18.99 0.49 12.49
N ASP A 63 20.02 -0.08 11.86
CA ASP A 63 19.90 -0.84 10.61
C ASP A 63 18.97 -2.05 10.76
N ALA A 64 19.05 -2.76 11.89
CA ALA A 64 18.15 -3.85 12.22
C ALA A 64 16.68 -3.39 12.24
N TRP A 65 16.42 -2.25 12.90
CA TRP A 65 15.08 -1.69 13.00
C TRP A 65 14.55 -1.21 11.65
N SER A 66 15.35 -0.47 10.88
CA SER A 66 14.94 -0.03 9.54
C SER A 66 14.62 -1.20 8.61
N ARG A 67 15.37 -2.30 8.68
CA ARG A 67 15.07 -3.51 7.89
C ARG A 67 13.76 -4.18 8.30
N LEU A 68 13.45 -4.16 9.60
CA LEU A 68 12.19 -4.67 10.12
C LEU A 68 11.02 -3.81 9.64
N GLU A 69 11.13 -2.49 9.76
CA GLU A 69 10.15 -1.56 9.20
C GLU A 69 9.95 -1.82 7.72
N ASP A 70 11.02 -1.86 6.93
CA ASP A 70 10.95 -2.15 5.50
C ASP A 70 10.23 -3.47 5.17
N HIS A 71 10.57 -4.55 5.87
CA HIS A 71 10.04 -5.88 5.59
C HIS A 71 8.54 -5.99 5.95
N PHE A 72 8.14 -5.42 7.09
CA PHE A 72 6.76 -5.49 7.56
C PHE A 72 5.88 -4.40 6.94
N GLU A 73 6.42 -3.23 6.65
CA GLU A 73 5.68 -2.12 6.05
C GLU A 73 5.37 -2.35 4.58
N LYS A 74 6.30 -2.92 3.79
CA LYS A 74 6.05 -3.33 2.39
C LYS A 74 4.91 -4.36 2.31
N LYS A 75 4.89 -5.33 3.22
CA LYS A 75 3.78 -6.27 3.38
C LYS A 75 2.51 -5.58 3.86
N SER A 76 2.62 -4.57 4.74
CA SER A 76 1.46 -3.78 5.18
C SER A 76 0.85 -2.99 4.02
N LEU A 77 1.60 -2.44 3.07
CA LEU A 77 1.03 -1.72 1.92
C LEU A 77 0.27 -2.67 0.99
N ALA A 78 0.86 -3.82 0.65
CA ALA A 78 0.17 -4.86 -0.11
C ALA A 78 -1.06 -5.38 0.65
N ASN A 79 -0.96 -5.58 1.97
CA ASN A 79 -2.09 -5.97 2.82
C ASN A 79 -3.14 -4.88 2.93
N LYS A 80 -2.76 -3.60 3.02
CA LYS A 80 -3.67 -2.44 3.02
C LYS A 80 -4.41 -2.35 1.68
N LEU A 81 -3.71 -2.55 0.56
CA LEU A 81 -4.32 -2.60 -0.78
C LEU A 81 -5.21 -3.83 -0.95
N PHE A 82 -4.79 -5.00 -0.47
CA PHE A 82 -5.58 -6.22 -0.47
C PHE A 82 -6.84 -6.07 0.36
N LEU A 83 -6.73 -5.54 1.59
CA LEU A 83 -7.85 -5.27 2.48
C LEU A 83 -8.76 -4.19 1.91
N ARG A 84 -8.23 -3.11 1.30
CA ARG A 84 -9.05 -2.12 0.60
C ARG A 84 -9.78 -2.74 -0.59
N ARG A 85 -9.09 -3.49 -1.45
CA ARG A 85 -9.71 -4.15 -2.60
C ARG A 85 -10.79 -5.12 -2.17
N ARG A 86 -10.51 -5.96 -1.17
CA ARG A 86 -11.48 -6.89 -0.59
C ARG A 86 -12.64 -6.13 0.06
N PHE A 87 -12.40 -5.07 0.81
CA PHE A 87 -13.45 -4.22 1.38
C PHE A 87 -14.35 -3.62 0.29
N PHE A 88 -13.79 -3.01 -0.74
CA PHE A 88 -14.57 -2.46 -1.85
C PHE A 88 -15.28 -3.55 -2.67
N THR A 89 -14.67 -4.72 -2.88
CA THR A 89 -15.31 -5.83 -3.59
C THR A 89 -16.45 -6.45 -2.77
N THR A 90 -16.26 -6.67 -1.46
CA THR A 90 -17.31 -7.19 -0.57
C THR A 90 -18.45 -6.18 -0.38
N MET A 91 -18.17 -4.87 -0.30
CA MET A 91 -19.19 -3.82 -0.24
C MET A 91 -19.95 -3.65 -1.57
N MET A 92 -19.34 -4.01 -2.72
CA MET A 92 -20.02 -4.05 -4.01
C MET A 92 -20.85 -5.32 -4.21
N GLU A 93 -20.52 -6.41 -3.50
CA GLU A 93 -21.22 -7.69 -3.58
C GLU A 93 -22.55 -7.67 -2.78
N GLU A 94 -22.63 -6.90 -1.68
CA GLU A 94 -23.85 -6.77 -0.86
C GLU A 94 -24.96 -5.88 -1.48
N GLY A 95 -24.80 -5.40 -2.72
CA GLY A 95 -25.77 -4.54 -3.41
C GLY A 95 -26.19 -4.97 -4.82
N ASP A 96 -25.61 -6.00 -5.42
CA ASP A 96 -25.84 -6.38 -6.83
C ASP A 96 -26.35 -7.83 -6.99
N VAL A 97 -27.28 -8.24 -6.12
CA VAL A 97 -28.06 -9.47 -6.30
C VAL A 97 -29.55 -9.14 -6.36
N GLU A 98 -29.92 -8.15 -7.18
CA GLU A 98 -31.25 -8.16 -7.78
C GLU A 98 -31.19 -7.75 -9.25
N LYS A 99 -31.20 -8.77 -10.11
CA LYS A 99 -31.58 -8.73 -11.53
C LYS A 99 -30.48 -8.06 -12.39
N THR A 100 -29.70 -8.82 -13.14
CA THR A 100 -30.17 -9.32 -14.43
C THR A 100 -29.19 -10.36 -14.98
N ALA A 101 -29.70 -11.57 -15.21
CA ALA A 101 -29.07 -12.49 -16.14
C ALA A 101 -29.06 -11.84 -17.55
N ALA A 102 -27.95 -12.05 -18.25
CA ALA A 102 -27.66 -11.60 -19.62
C ALA A 102 -27.36 -10.10 -19.79
N VAL A 103 -26.08 -9.76 -19.92
CA VAL A 103 -25.49 -9.25 -21.17
C VAL A 103 -23.99 -9.00 -20.91
N LYS A 104 -23.15 -9.90 -21.42
CA LYS A 104 -21.72 -9.63 -21.62
C LYS A 104 -21.62 -8.65 -22.78
N LYS A 105 -21.48 -7.35 -22.51
CA LYS A 105 -21.03 -6.38 -23.54
C LYS A 105 -19.81 -5.66 -23.00
N THR A 106 -18.67 -6.00 -23.57
CA THR A 106 -17.41 -5.27 -23.43
C THR A 106 -17.62 -3.82 -23.89
N PRO A 107 -17.00 -2.82 -23.23
CA PRO A 107 -17.17 -1.39 -23.57
C PRO A 107 -16.85 -1.04 -25.03
N ARG A 108 -16.09 -1.89 -25.72
CA ARG A 108 -15.62 -1.66 -27.09
C ARG A 108 -16.69 -1.89 -28.18
N GLN A 109 -17.81 -2.57 -27.87
CA GLN A 109 -18.88 -2.84 -28.85
C GLN A 109 -20.05 -1.84 -28.81
N ALA A 110 -20.11 -0.95 -27.81
CA ALA A 110 -21.16 0.07 -27.75
C ALA A 110 -20.92 1.23 -28.75
N ALA A 111 -19.66 1.50 -29.12
CA ALA A 111 -19.31 2.61 -30.00
C ALA A 111 -19.62 2.36 -31.48
N SER A 112 -19.70 1.10 -31.94
CA SER A 112 -19.94 0.77 -33.35
C SER A 112 -21.41 0.65 -33.75
N SER A 113 -22.35 0.77 -32.80
CA SER A 113 -23.79 0.65 -33.09
C SER A 113 -24.51 2.00 -33.25
N VAL A 114 -23.84 3.12 -32.95
CA VAL A 114 -24.42 4.46 -33.14
C VAL A 114 -24.20 5.02 -34.56
N GLU A 115 -23.75 4.22 -35.52
CA GLU A 115 -23.60 4.66 -36.92
C GLU A 115 -24.44 3.85 -37.92
N ALA A 116 -25.18 2.83 -37.46
CA ALA A 116 -25.82 1.85 -38.35
C ALA A 116 -27.37 1.85 -38.38
N SER A 117 -28.08 2.70 -37.61
CA SER A 117 -29.54 2.77 -37.68
C SER A 117 -30.03 4.14 -38.15
N GLY A 118 -30.44 4.15 -39.43
CA GLY A 118 -30.85 5.32 -40.18
C GLY A 118 -32.00 6.10 -39.54
N ARG A 119 -31.92 7.42 -39.71
CA ARG A 119 -33.06 8.33 -39.52
C ARG A 119 -34.19 7.90 -40.46
N PRO A 120 -35.41 7.63 -39.96
CA PRO A 120 -36.56 7.41 -40.83
C PRO A 120 -36.99 8.73 -41.48
N SER A 121 -37.14 8.69 -42.80
CA SER A 121 -37.68 9.74 -43.65
C SER A 121 -39.06 10.21 -43.19
N PHE A 122 -39.23 11.52 -43.05
CA PHE A 122 -40.55 12.16 -43.12
C PHE A 122 -40.58 13.02 -44.38
N ALA A 123 -41.41 12.61 -45.34
CA ALA A 123 -41.63 13.30 -46.59
C ALA A 123 -42.41 14.60 -46.38
N ILE A 124 -42.03 15.66 -47.09
CA ILE A 124 -42.91 16.81 -47.39
C ILE A 124 -42.99 16.89 -48.93
N PRO A 125 -44.20 16.93 -49.52
CA PRO A 125 -44.41 16.71 -50.95
C PRO A 125 -43.99 17.90 -51.82
N VAL A 126 -43.36 17.59 -52.95
CA VAL A 126 -43.09 18.51 -54.06
C VAL A 126 -44.37 18.63 -54.89
N GLY A 127 -45.02 19.79 -54.84
CA GLY A 127 -46.11 20.15 -55.74
C GLY A 127 -45.57 20.89 -56.96
N THR A 128 -45.58 20.24 -58.12
CA THR A 128 -45.33 20.87 -59.43
C THR A 128 -46.67 21.14 -60.11
N GLY A 129 -46.93 22.39 -60.52
CA GLY A 129 -48.11 22.76 -61.31
C GLY A 129 -48.01 24.20 -61.84
N MET A 130 -48.10 24.34 -63.16
CA MET A 130 -47.82 25.52 -63.99
C MET A 130 -49.01 26.51 -64.17
N TYR A 131 -48.69 27.68 -64.75
CA TYR A 131 -49.53 28.68 -65.45
C TYR A 131 -50.29 29.76 -64.65
N GLN A 132 -49.82 31.01 -64.75
CA GLN A 132 -50.42 32.03 -65.64
C GLN A 132 -49.36 33.06 -66.06
#